data_AF-A0A6P3DXJ0-F1
#
_entry.id   AF-A0A6P3DXJ0-F1
#
_cell.length_a   1.000
_cell.length_b   1.000
_cell.length_c   1.000
_cell.angle_alpha   90.00
_cell.angle_beta   90.00
_cell.angle_gamma   90.00
#
_symmetry.space_group_name_H-M   'P 1'
#
loop_
_entity.id
_entity.type
_entity.pdbx_description
1 polymer ?
#
loop_
_entity_poly.entity_id
_entity_poly.type
_entity_poly.pdbx_seq_one_letter_code
_entity_poly.pdbx_strand_id
1 'polypeptide(L)'
;SRRQGESAPELPVGCAYTVEPPAVGKVSIIEESSLLTNKLFLLQYTNWEDPYNGYIYQNMVADVVGDYFFICPSIHFAQLFAERGMKVYYYFFTQRTSTNLWGEWMGVMHGDEVEYVFGHPLNLTLEYTEKERDLSLRMILYFSKFAYSGKPTDEEADWPPYSRDRPQYYILNAQENGLGKGPHTTYCAFWNDFLPKLKGVPDVTPKACNSAIASSVSAGAEDLGNSLAITALSSILVLSRVI
;
A
#
# COMPACT_ATOMS: atom_id res chain seq x y z
N SER A 1 -36.76 -16.74 13.63
CA SER A 1 -36.49 -15.96 14.87
C SER A 1 -35.63 -14.77 14.49
N ARG A 2 -36.23 -13.56 14.45
CA ARG A 2 -35.51 -12.29 14.20
C ARG A 2 -34.73 -11.89 15.45
N ARG A 3 -33.47 -11.51 15.28
CA ARG A 3 -32.76 -10.48 16.08
C ARG A 3 -32.15 -9.55 15.02
N GLN A 4 -32.61 -8.30 14.83
CA GLN A 4 -32.17 -7.10 15.57
C GLN A 4 -30.69 -7.26 15.98
N GLY A 5 -29.71 -6.56 15.41
CA GLY A 5 -29.70 -5.26 14.78
C GLY A 5 -28.44 -4.60 15.32
N GLU A 6 -27.32 -4.82 14.64
CA GLU A 6 -26.06 -4.12 14.90
C GLU A 6 -25.48 -3.80 13.53
N SER A 7 -25.74 -2.56 13.09
CA SER A 7 -25.28 -2.02 11.83
C SER A 7 -23.76 -1.97 11.83
N ALA A 8 -23.13 -2.65 10.86
CA ALA A 8 -21.75 -2.39 10.51
C ALA A 8 -21.58 -0.88 10.24
N PRO A 9 -20.47 -0.25 10.67
CA PRO A 9 -20.24 1.15 10.34
C PRO A 9 -20.15 1.29 8.81
N GLU A 10 -21.11 2.01 8.23
CA GLU A 10 -21.07 2.40 6.83
C GLU A 10 -19.83 3.27 6.61
N LEU A 11 -18.94 2.81 5.72
CA LEU A 11 -17.80 3.58 5.25
C LEU A 11 -18.32 4.87 4.59
N PRO A 12 -17.76 6.06 4.90
CA PRO A 12 -18.19 7.30 4.26
C PRO A 12 -18.02 7.20 2.74
N VAL A 13 -19.16 7.19 2.03
CA VAL A 13 -19.20 7.32 0.57
C VAL A 13 -18.80 8.75 0.23
N GLY A 14 -17.53 8.95 -0.15
CA GLY A 14 -17.02 10.28 -0.46
C GLY A 14 -15.54 10.37 -0.80
N CYS A 15 -14.73 9.34 -0.51
CA CYS A 15 -13.37 9.25 -1.03
C CYS A 15 -13.41 8.62 -2.42
N ALA A 16 -13.74 9.42 -3.43
CA ALA A 16 -13.33 9.09 -4.79
C ALA A 16 -11.80 9.17 -4.81
N TYR A 17 -11.14 8.02 -4.60
CA TYR A 17 -9.71 7.88 -4.77
C TYR A 17 -9.41 8.01 -6.27
N THR A 18 -9.12 9.23 -6.74
CA THR A 18 -8.28 9.36 -7.93
C THR A 18 -6.85 9.15 -7.48
N VAL A 19 -6.51 7.90 -7.11
CA VAL A 19 -5.16 7.43 -7.39
C VAL A 19 -5.19 7.29 -8.90
N GLU A 20 -4.67 8.28 -9.62
CA GLU A 20 -4.28 7.99 -11.00
C GLU A 20 -3.34 6.78 -10.87
N PRO A 21 -3.70 5.60 -11.43
CA PRO A 21 -2.71 4.54 -11.53
C PRO A 21 -1.51 5.17 -12.23
N PRO A 22 -0.26 4.93 -11.78
CA PRO A 22 0.88 5.29 -12.60
C PRO A 22 0.55 4.72 -13.97
N ALA A 23 0.45 5.61 -14.97
CA ALA A 23 0.00 5.24 -16.29
C ALA A 23 0.70 3.93 -16.64
N VAL A 24 -0.05 2.94 -17.12
CA VAL A 24 0.52 1.73 -17.73
C VAL A 24 1.18 2.20 -19.03
N GLY A 25 2.25 2.94 -18.85
CA GLY A 25 3.12 3.54 -19.82
C GLY A 25 4.24 2.54 -20.03
N LYS A 26 4.60 2.41 -21.30
CA LYS A 26 5.70 1.60 -21.83
C LYS A 26 6.92 1.62 -20.91
N VAL A 27 7.76 0.59 -21.02
CA VAL A 27 9.10 0.57 -20.41
C VAL A 27 9.95 1.72 -21.00
N SER A 28 9.72 2.94 -20.53
CA SER A 28 10.31 4.20 -20.99
C SER A 28 11.00 4.95 -19.84
N ILE A 29 11.20 4.29 -18.69
CA ILE A 29 11.92 4.85 -17.51
C ILE A 29 13.28 5.43 -17.92
N ILE A 30 13.98 4.80 -18.87
CA ILE A 30 15.31 5.23 -19.30
C ILE A 30 15.25 6.39 -20.31
N GLU A 31 14.18 6.48 -21.11
CA GLU A 31 14.04 7.50 -22.16
C GLU A 31 13.53 8.85 -21.62
N GLU A 32 12.68 8.84 -20.58
CA GLU A 32 12.13 10.07 -19.99
C GLU A 32 12.89 10.59 -18.76
N SER A 33 13.84 9.82 -18.21
CA SER A 33 14.62 10.31 -17.07
C SER A 33 15.76 11.24 -17.52
N SER A 34 16.03 12.28 -16.71
CA SER A 34 17.14 13.18 -17.01
C SER A 34 18.46 12.39 -17.03
N LEU A 35 19.45 12.87 -17.80
CA LEU A 35 20.79 12.27 -17.83
C LEU A 35 21.37 12.05 -16.42
N LEU A 36 21.05 12.94 -15.48
CA LEU A 36 21.44 12.81 -14.07
C LEU A 36 20.74 11.63 -13.37
N THR A 37 19.45 11.43 -13.63
CA THR A 37 18.67 10.33 -13.04
C THR A 37 19.17 8.98 -13.55
N ASN A 38 19.41 8.84 -14.86
CA ASN A 38 20.00 7.63 -15.44
C ASN A 38 21.37 7.29 -14.84
N LYS A 39 22.22 8.29 -14.61
CA LYS A 39 23.53 8.09 -13.95
C LYS A 39 23.39 7.62 -12.50
N LEU A 40 22.36 8.08 -11.79
CA LEU A 40 22.09 7.64 -10.42
C LEU A 40 21.57 6.20 -10.36
N PHE A 41 20.75 5.77 -11.33
CA PHE A 41 20.35 4.37 -11.44
C PHE A 41 21.54 3.45 -11.65
N LEU A 42 22.43 3.81 -12.59
CA LEU A 42 23.68 3.07 -12.81
C LEU A 42 24.53 3.05 -11.55
N LEU A 43 24.67 4.17 -10.84
CA LEU A 43 25.42 4.23 -9.59
C LEU A 43 24.86 3.27 -8.53
N GLN A 44 23.55 3.28 -8.33
CA GLN A 44 22.88 2.57 -7.25
C GLN A 44 22.80 1.05 -7.50
N TYR A 45 22.62 0.63 -8.75
CA TYR A 45 22.39 -0.79 -9.07
C TYR A 45 23.63 -1.50 -9.61
N THR A 46 24.65 -0.79 -10.10
CA THR A 46 25.84 -1.46 -10.65
C THR A 46 26.63 -2.17 -9.57
N ASN A 47 26.89 -3.47 -9.79
CA ASN A 47 27.94 -4.17 -9.08
C ASN A 47 29.29 -3.69 -9.62
N TRP A 48 29.93 -2.79 -8.89
CA TRP A 48 31.20 -2.20 -9.27
C TRP A 48 32.40 -3.15 -9.13
N GLU A 49 32.23 -4.31 -8.48
CA GLU A 49 33.27 -5.35 -8.42
C GLU A 49 33.33 -6.19 -9.70
N ASP A 50 32.21 -6.32 -10.41
CA ASP A 50 32.12 -7.08 -11.67
C ASP A 50 31.13 -6.44 -12.68
N PRO A 51 31.45 -5.23 -13.20
CA PRO A 51 30.50 -4.42 -13.96
C PRO A 51 30.21 -4.90 -15.38
N TYR A 52 30.97 -5.89 -15.90
CA TYR A 52 30.83 -6.41 -17.27
C TYR A 52 30.23 -7.81 -17.32
N ASN A 53 29.82 -8.35 -16.18
CA ASN A 53 29.16 -9.64 -16.12
C ASN A 53 27.72 -9.53 -16.59
N GLY A 54 27.45 -10.09 -17.77
CA GLY A 54 26.14 -10.02 -18.41
C GLY A 54 25.00 -10.60 -17.56
N TYR A 55 25.27 -11.64 -16.76
CA TYR A 55 24.27 -12.22 -15.86
C TYR A 55 23.94 -11.28 -14.70
N ILE A 56 24.95 -10.68 -14.08
CA ILE A 56 24.74 -9.67 -13.02
C ILE A 56 24.01 -8.46 -13.60
N TYR A 57 24.42 -7.98 -14.77
CA TYR A 57 23.79 -6.87 -15.45
C TYR A 57 22.31 -7.13 -15.76
N GLN A 58 21.97 -8.36 -16.18
CA GLN A 58 20.58 -8.76 -16.40
C GLN A 58 19.74 -8.72 -15.12
N ASN A 59 20.28 -9.22 -13.99
CA ASN A 59 19.62 -9.14 -12.69
C ASN A 59 19.44 -7.68 -12.24
N MET A 60 20.45 -6.83 -12.46
CA MET A 60 20.35 -5.40 -12.14
C MET A 60 19.19 -4.73 -12.89
N VAL A 61 19.00 -5.04 -14.17
CA VAL A 61 17.87 -4.52 -14.94
C VAL A 61 16.54 -5.00 -14.36
N ALA A 62 16.46 -6.28 -13.97
CA ALA A 62 15.29 -6.83 -13.30
C ALA A 62 15.01 -6.12 -11.95
N ASP A 63 16.04 -5.87 -11.15
CA ASP A 63 15.92 -5.19 -9.86
C ASP A 63 15.49 -3.73 -10.03
N VAL A 64 16.06 -2.97 -10.98
CA VAL A 64 15.64 -1.58 -11.26
C VAL A 64 14.16 -1.52 -11.61
N VAL A 65 13.71 -2.39 -12.53
CA VAL A 65 12.31 -2.41 -13.00
C VAL A 65 11.38 -2.89 -11.89
N GLY A 66 11.77 -3.94 -11.16
CA GLY A 66 11.02 -4.51 -10.04
C GLY A 66 10.84 -3.53 -8.89
N ASP A 67 11.92 -2.85 -8.50
CA ASP A 67 11.91 -1.86 -7.42
C ASP A 67 11.06 -0.65 -7.78
N TYR A 68 11.21 -0.11 -8.99
CA TYR A 68 10.48 1.07 -9.41
C TYR A 68 8.97 0.82 -9.54
N PHE A 69 8.56 -0.26 -10.20
CA PHE A 69 7.14 -0.49 -10.50
C PHE A 69 6.38 -1.21 -9.39
N PHE A 70 7.04 -2.06 -8.59
CA PHE A 70 6.35 -2.99 -7.70
C PHE A 70 6.82 -2.87 -6.25
N ILE A 71 8.10 -3.14 -5.96
CA ILE A 71 8.56 -3.32 -4.57
C ILE A 71 8.53 -1.99 -3.79
N CYS A 72 9.14 -0.93 -4.32
CA CYS A 72 9.23 0.31 -3.56
C CYS A 72 7.91 1.08 -3.43
N PRO A 73 7.03 1.15 -4.46
CA PRO A 73 5.68 1.68 -4.30
C PRO A 73 4.83 0.90 -3.29
N SER A 74 4.92 -0.44 -3.27
CA SER A 74 4.15 -1.26 -2.32
C SER A 74 4.64 -1.09 -0.87
N ILE A 75 5.95 -0.96 -0.64
CA ILE A 75 6.50 -0.59 0.67
C ILE A 75 6.04 0.80 1.09
N HIS A 76 6.08 1.79 0.19
CA HIS A 76 5.62 3.14 0.48
C HIS A 76 4.13 3.17 0.86
N PHE A 77 3.31 2.43 0.13
CA PHE A 77 1.89 2.25 0.42
C PHE A 77 1.67 1.61 1.81
N ALA A 78 2.36 0.52 2.11
CA ALA A 78 2.29 -0.15 3.41
C ALA A 78 2.67 0.80 4.56
N GLN A 79 3.72 1.59 4.37
CA GLN A 79 4.18 2.59 5.32
C GLN A 79 3.15 3.68 5.59
N LEU A 80 2.58 4.26 4.53
CA LEU A 80 1.55 5.30 4.64
C LEU A 80 0.30 4.81 5.40
N PHE A 81 -0.09 3.56 5.20
CA PHE A 81 -1.24 2.97 5.88
C PHE A 81 -0.93 2.67 7.35
N ALA A 82 0.24 2.11 7.64
CA ALA A 82 0.69 1.86 9.01
C ALA A 82 0.79 3.15 9.84
N GLU A 83 1.32 4.24 9.28
CA GLU A 83 1.41 5.55 9.95
C GLU A 83 0.04 6.16 10.27
N ARG A 84 -1.00 5.76 9.53
CA ARG A 84 -2.40 6.17 9.78
C ARG A 84 -3.11 5.27 10.80
N GLY A 85 -2.39 4.38 11.45
CA GLY A 85 -2.91 3.49 12.49
C GLY A 85 -3.59 2.23 11.95
N MET A 86 -3.48 1.94 10.65
CA MET A 86 -4.01 0.70 10.08
C MET A 86 -3.07 -0.47 10.34
N LYS A 87 -3.65 -1.65 10.60
CA LYS A 87 -2.87 -2.90 10.62
C LYS A 87 -2.59 -3.36 9.19
N VAL A 88 -1.32 -3.35 8.81
CA VAL A 88 -0.85 -3.79 7.49
C VAL A 88 -0.08 -5.08 7.67
N TYR A 89 -0.37 -6.12 6.88
CA TYR A 89 0.41 -7.37 6.88
C TYR A 89 1.11 -7.49 5.54
N TYR A 90 2.44 -7.54 5.56
CA TYR A 90 3.26 -7.58 4.36
C TYR A 90 3.82 -9.00 4.15
N TYR A 91 3.87 -9.48 2.91
CA TYR A 91 4.54 -10.73 2.55
C TYR A 91 5.56 -10.50 1.43
N PHE A 92 6.47 -11.45 1.27
CA PHE A 92 7.36 -11.56 0.13
C PHE A 92 7.34 -13.00 -0.38
N PHE A 93 6.89 -13.19 -1.62
CA PHE A 93 6.77 -14.51 -2.24
C PHE A 93 8.08 -14.87 -2.93
N THR A 94 8.68 -15.98 -2.53
CA THR A 94 10.01 -16.42 -3.00
C THR A 94 10.00 -17.86 -3.50
N GLN A 95 8.83 -18.43 -3.75
CA GLN A 95 8.70 -19.78 -4.32
C GLN A 95 8.83 -19.74 -5.84
N ARG A 96 9.84 -20.41 -6.39
CA ARG A 96 9.85 -20.74 -7.82
C ARG A 96 9.19 -22.10 -8.01
N THR A 97 8.08 -22.13 -8.74
CA THR A 97 7.35 -23.37 -9.02
C THR A 97 8.22 -24.37 -9.75
N SER A 98 8.18 -25.63 -9.32
CA SER A 98 8.95 -26.75 -9.86
C SER A 98 8.68 -27.03 -11.34
N THR A 99 7.47 -26.69 -11.81
CA THR A 99 7.01 -26.79 -13.19
C THR A 99 7.06 -25.47 -13.96
N ASN A 100 7.75 -24.44 -13.44
CA ASN A 100 7.88 -23.15 -14.11
C ASN A 100 8.60 -23.31 -15.45
N LEU A 101 7.93 -22.92 -16.54
CA LEU A 101 8.41 -23.08 -17.93
C LEU A 101 9.47 -22.04 -18.34
N TRP A 102 9.62 -20.97 -17.56
CA TRP A 102 10.55 -19.89 -17.86
C TRP A 102 11.98 -20.26 -17.48
N GLY A 103 12.98 -19.60 -18.07
CA GLY A 103 14.39 -19.89 -17.76
C GLY A 103 14.71 -19.65 -16.29
N GLU A 104 15.61 -20.46 -15.71
CA GLU A 104 16.02 -20.35 -14.29
C GLU A 104 16.51 -18.95 -13.91
N TRP A 105 17.16 -18.25 -14.85
CA TRP A 105 17.64 -16.88 -14.68
C TRP A 105 16.53 -15.88 -14.31
N MET A 106 15.27 -16.17 -14.65
CA MET A 106 14.13 -15.28 -14.35
C MET A 106 13.71 -15.36 -12.88
N GLY A 107 14.18 -16.37 -12.13
CA GLY A 107 13.87 -16.52 -10.71
C GLY A 107 12.37 -16.69 -10.45
N VAL A 108 11.84 -15.93 -9.50
CA VAL A 108 10.40 -15.87 -9.19
C VAL A 108 9.83 -14.64 -9.85
N MET A 109 8.87 -14.82 -10.76
CA MET A 109 8.37 -13.73 -11.58
C MET A 109 7.12 -13.10 -11.01
N HIS A 110 6.80 -11.93 -11.55
CA HIS A 110 5.54 -11.25 -11.27
C HIS A 110 4.34 -12.13 -11.64
N GLY A 111 3.46 -12.38 -10.67
CA GLY A 111 2.24 -13.16 -10.84
C GLY A 111 2.40 -14.66 -10.56
N ASP A 112 3.61 -15.16 -10.32
CA ASP A 112 3.83 -16.57 -9.98
C ASP A 112 3.11 -16.99 -8.69
N GLU A 113 2.81 -16.05 -7.79
CA GLU A 113 2.10 -16.35 -6.54
C GLU A 113 0.61 -16.61 -6.74
N VAL A 114 0.04 -16.11 -7.84
CA VAL A 114 -1.42 -16.13 -8.09
C VAL A 114 -1.94 -17.55 -8.15
N GLU A 115 -1.20 -18.47 -8.78
CA GLU A 115 -1.61 -19.87 -8.90
C GLU A 115 -1.78 -20.54 -7.52
N TYR A 116 -0.94 -20.16 -6.54
CA TYR A 116 -1.00 -20.69 -5.17
C TYR A 116 -2.18 -20.12 -4.40
N VAL A 117 -2.47 -18.82 -4.55
CA VAL A 117 -3.63 -18.16 -3.91
C VAL A 117 -4.95 -18.78 -4.38
N PHE A 118 -5.03 -19.19 -5.64
CA PHE A 118 -6.25 -19.77 -6.22
C PHE A 118 -6.30 -21.31 -6.19
N GLY A 119 -5.32 -21.98 -5.58
CA GLY A 119 -5.37 -23.42 -5.38
C GLY A 119 -5.01 -24.24 -6.61
N HIS A 120 -4.34 -23.67 -7.61
CA HIS A 120 -3.91 -24.41 -8.80
C HIS A 120 -3.03 -25.64 -8.44
N PRO A 121 -2.07 -25.54 -7.49
CA PRO A 121 -1.31 -26.69 -7.01
C PRO A 121 -2.16 -27.79 -6.35
N LEU A 122 -3.43 -27.57 -6.03
CA LEU A 122 -4.29 -28.59 -5.42
C LEU A 122 -4.93 -29.52 -6.45
N ASN A 123 -4.84 -29.18 -7.75
CA ASN A 123 -5.28 -30.08 -8.80
C ASN A 123 -4.31 -31.27 -8.91
N LEU A 124 -4.78 -32.46 -8.53
CA LEU A 124 -3.98 -33.70 -8.54
C LEU A 124 -3.64 -34.19 -9.96
N THR A 125 -4.29 -33.65 -11.00
CA THR A 125 -3.93 -33.96 -12.39
C THR A 125 -2.73 -33.17 -12.89
N LEU A 126 -2.26 -32.18 -12.12
CA LEU A 126 -1.11 -31.34 -12.47
C LEU A 126 0.12 -31.73 -11.65
N GLU A 127 1.28 -31.49 -12.23
CA GLU A 127 2.57 -31.78 -11.61
C GLU A 127 2.96 -30.64 -10.67
N TYR A 128 2.86 -30.90 -9.36
CA TYR A 128 3.35 -30.06 -8.28
C TYR A 128 3.88 -30.97 -7.16
N THR A 129 4.93 -30.52 -6.48
CA THR A 129 5.46 -31.20 -5.30
C THR A 129 4.50 -31.08 -4.12
N GLU A 130 4.52 -32.03 -3.18
CA GLU A 130 3.67 -31.97 -1.98
C GLU A 130 3.86 -30.67 -1.18
N LYS A 131 5.11 -30.17 -1.09
CA LYS A 131 5.42 -28.91 -0.42
C LYS A 131 4.77 -27.70 -1.09
N GLU A 132 4.64 -27.70 -2.41
CA GLU A 132 3.95 -26.64 -3.15
C GLU A 132 2.45 -26.69 -2.93
N ARG A 133 1.87 -27.90 -2.82
CA ARG A 133 0.46 -28.09 -2.45
C ARG A 133 0.21 -27.56 -1.03
N ASP A 134 1.10 -27.87 -0.09
CA ASP A 134 1.04 -27.36 1.28
C ASP A 134 1.18 -25.83 1.33
N LEU A 135 2.07 -25.25 0.52
CA LEU A 135 2.19 -23.80 0.40
C LEU A 135 0.86 -23.18 -0.11
N SER A 136 0.26 -23.77 -1.14
CA SER A 136 -1.02 -23.28 -1.68
C SER A 136 -2.14 -23.34 -0.64
N LEU A 137 -2.27 -24.46 0.10
CA LEU A 137 -3.23 -24.57 1.22
C LEU A 137 -2.98 -23.50 2.29
N ARG A 138 -1.73 -23.26 2.67
CA ARG A 138 -1.38 -22.21 3.65
C ARG A 138 -1.73 -20.82 3.14
N MET A 139 -1.44 -20.51 1.88
CA MET A 139 -1.75 -19.20 1.30
C MET A 139 -3.28 -18.96 1.23
N ILE A 140 -4.06 -19.95 0.78
CA ILE A 140 -5.53 -19.88 0.81
C ILE A 140 -6.03 -19.63 2.24
N LEU A 141 -5.46 -20.32 3.22
CA LEU A 141 -5.82 -20.13 4.62
C LEU A 141 -5.50 -18.73 5.12
N TYR A 142 -4.29 -18.21 4.87
CA TYR A 142 -3.90 -16.86 5.30
C TYR A 142 -4.77 -15.78 4.66
N PHE A 143 -5.05 -15.89 3.36
CA PHE A 143 -5.88 -14.92 2.63
C PHE A 143 -7.34 -14.98 3.10
N SER A 144 -7.89 -16.18 3.30
CA SER A 144 -9.27 -16.34 3.80
C SER A 144 -9.42 -15.87 5.25
N LYS A 145 -8.44 -16.14 6.13
CA LYS A 145 -8.43 -15.62 7.50
C LYS A 145 -8.35 -14.09 7.52
N PHE A 146 -7.50 -13.50 6.68
CA PHE A 146 -7.42 -12.05 6.57
C PHE A 146 -8.74 -11.45 6.07
N ALA A 147 -9.37 -12.05 5.06
CA ALA A 147 -10.67 -11.60 4.57
C ALA A 147 -11.78 -11.71 5.64
N TYR A 148 -11.73 -12.75 6.48
CA TYR A 148 -12.73 -12.98 7.52
C TYR A 148 -12.54 -12.11 8.77
N SER A 149 -11.30 -11.92 9.22
CA SER A 149 -10.97 -11.35 10.55
C SER A 149 -10.07 -10.12 10.53
N GLY A 150 -9.51 -9.77 9.35
CA GLY A 150 -8.47 -8.75 9.23
C GLY A 150 -7.10 -9.20 9.72
N LYS A 151 -6.89 -10.49 10.01
CA LYS A 151 -5.60 -11.06 10.42
C LYS A 151 -5.28 -12.34 9.63
N PRO A 152 -4.05 -12.51 9.10
CA PRO A 152 -3.69 -13.71 8.36
C PRO A 152 -3.44 -14.93 9.28
N THR A 153 -3.03 -14.70 10.53
CA THR A 153 -2.75 -15.72 11.55
C THR A 153 -3.56 -15.45 12.82
N ASP A 154 -3.72 -16.49 13.66
CA ASP A 154 -4.45 -16.36 14.93
C ASP A 154 -3.60 -15.57 15.95
N GLU A 155 -2.31 -15.92 16.04
CA GLU A 155 -1.32 -15.21 16.83
C GLU A 155 -0.66 -14.11 15.99
N GLU A 156 -0.76 -12.86 16.46
CA GLU A 156 -0.17 -11.69 15.79
C GLU A 156 1.37 -11.71 15.83
N ALA A 157 1.96 -12.52 16.71
CA ALA A 157 3.42 -12.71 16.77
C ALA A 157 3.96 -13.53 15.57
N ASP A 158 3.15 -14.41 14.98
CA ASP A 158 3.57 -15.27 13.87
C ASP A 158 3.67 -14.49 12.56
N TRP A 159 2.76 -13.52 12.39
CA TRP A 159 2.77 -12.57 11.28
C TRP A 159 2.46 -11.17 11.82
N PRO A 160 3.47 -10.44 12.30
CA PRO A 160 3.26 -9.14 12.91
C PRO A 160 2.88 -8.08 11.88
N PRO A 161 2.10 -7.07 12.29
CA PRO A 161 1.80 -5.95 11.42
C PRO A 161 3.07 -5.17 11.09
N TYR A 162 3.16 -4.76 9.83
CA TYR A 162 4.20 -3.91 9.30
C TYR A 162 4.20 -2.53 9.98
N SER A 163 5.39 -1.99 10.22
CA SER A 163 5.60 -0.62 10.69
C SER A 163 6.96 -0.10 10.22
N ARG A 164 7.17 1.22 10.26
CA ARG A 164 8.46 1.83 9.90
C ARG A 164 9.63 1.29 10.71
N ASP A 165 9.40 1.19 12.01
CA ASP A 165 10.44 0.84 12.99
C ASP A 165 10.72 -0.66 12.99
N ARG A 166 9.72 -1.45 12.57
CA ARG A 166 9.81 -2.91 12.37
C ARG A 166 9.23 -3.29 11.02
N PRO A 167 9.97 -3.05 9.92
CA PRO A 167 9.48 -3.31 8.57
C PRO A 167 9.60 -4.80 8.27
N GLN A 168 8.80 -5.63 8.94
CA GLN A 168 8.85 -7.09 8.78
C GLN A 168 7.86 -7.55 7.71
N TYR A 169 8.20 -8.66 7.05
CA TYR A 169 7.32 -9.32 6.10
C TYR A 169 7.35 -10.83 6.32
N TYR A 170 6.28 -11.52 5.94
CA TYR A 170 6.23 -12.96 5.97
C TYR A 170 6.77 -13.56 4.67
N ILE A 171 7.64 -14.56 4.76
CA ILE A 171 8.19 -15.26 3.59
C ILE A 171 7.19 -16.34 3.17
N LEU A 172 6.71 -16.27 1.94
CA LEU A 172 5.88 -17.30 1.34
C LEU A 172 6.74 -18.17 0.42
N ASN A 173 7.15 -19.32 0.95
CA ASN A 173 7.98 -20.31 0.27
C ASN A 173 7.59 -21.74 0.75
N ALA A 174 7.80 -22.74 -0.11
CA ALA A 174 7.39 -24.12 0.19
C ALA A 174 8.36 -24.82 1.15
N GLN A 175 9.61 -24.37 1.21
CA GLN A 175 10.67 -24.92 2.07
C GLN A 175 11.00 -24.00 3.25
N GLU A 176 10.91 -22.69 3.05
CA GLU A 176 11.27 -21.67 4.03
C GLU A 176 10.02 -21.01 4.61
N ASN A 177 9.99 -20.87 5.93
CA ASN A 177 8.94 -20.18 6.66
C ASN A 177 9.58 -19.21 7.65
N GLY A 178 8.94 -18.05 7.83
CA GLY A 178 9.34 -17.10 8.85
C GLY A 178 9.22 -15.65 8.39
N LEU A 179 9.88 -14.78 9.15
CA LEU A 179 9.85 -13.35 8.93
C LEU A 179 11.16 -12.89 8.29
N GLY A 180 11.04 -12.20 7.16
CA GLY A 180 12.09 -11.36 6.64
C GLY A 180 11.99 -9.93 7.18
N LYS A 181 12.99 -9.12 6.84
CA LYS A 181 13.03 -7.69 7.16
C LYS A 181 13.13 -6.89 5.87
N GLY A 182 12.10 -6.11 5.59
CA GLY A 182 11.94 -5.11 4.52
C GLY A 182 12.70 -5.42 3.24
N PRO A 183 12.08 -5.98 2.20
CA PRO A 183 12.83 -6.29 1.01
C PRO A 183 13.38 -4.98 0.42
N HIS A 184 14.65 -5.00 0.01
CA HIS A 184 15.25 -3.93 -0.80
C HIS A 184 15.24 -2.55 -0.11
N THR A 185 15.33 -2.49 1.23
CA THR A 185 15.19 -1.23 2.00
C THR A 185 16.09 -0.08 1.51
N THR A 186 17.34 -0.38 1.14
CA THR A 186 18.28 0.65 0.66
C THR A 186 17.85 1.22 -0.70
N TYR A 187 17.44 0.35 -1.62
CA TYR A 187 16.93 0.76 -2.93
C TYR A 187 15.62 1.53 -2.80
N CYS A 188 14.74 1.11 -1.91
CA CYS A 188 13.49 1.81 -1.68
C CYS A 188 13.65 3.14 -0.94
N ALA A 189 14.69 3.31 -0.10
CA ALA A 189 15.06 4.63 0.39
C ALA A 189 15.56 5.54 -0.75
N PHE A 190 16.32 5.01 -1.69
CA PHE A 190 16.73 5.75 -2.89
C PHE A 190 15.51 6.21 -3.71
N TRP A 191 14.56 5.31 -3.99
CA TRP A 191 13.36 5.62 -4.78
C TRP A 191 12.36 6.52 -4.08
N ASN A 192 12.03 6.22 -2.81
CA ASN A 192 10.92 6.87 -2.11
C ASN A 192 11.34 8.11 -1.34
N ASP A 193 12.63 8.29 -1.02
CA ASP A 193 13.13 9.42 -0.23
C ASP A 193 14.12 10.30 -1.01
N PHE A 194 15.21 9.71 -1.51
CA PHE A 194 16.30 10.49 -2.12
C PHE A 194 15.91 11.13 -3.47
N LEU A 195 15.36 10.35 -4.41
CA LEU A 195 15.04 10.85 -5.74
C LEU A 195 13.97 11.95 -5.78
N PRO A 196 12.85 11.87 -5.02
CA PRO A 196 11.87 12.95 -4.95
C PRO A 196 12.50 14.26 -4.47
N LYS A 197 13.31 14.21 -3.40
CA LYS A 197 14.04 15.36 -2.87
C LYS A 197 14.99 15.97 -3.91
N LEU A 198 15.70 15.13 -4.66
CA LEU A 198 16.58 15.58 -5.74
C LEU A 198 15.82 16.29 -6.87
N LYS A 199 14.63 15.80 -7.23
CA LYS A 199 13.75 16.41 -8.24
C LYS A 199 13.03 17.67 -7.74
N GLY A 200 13.26 18.08 -6.49
CA GLY A 200 12.56 19.20 -5.87
C GLY A 200 11.09 18.92 -5.61
N VAL A 201 10.67 17.65 -5.59
CA VAL A 201 9.33 17.26 -5.18
C VAL A 201 9.26 17.44 -3.66
N PRO A 202 8.40 18.33 -3.14
CA PRO A 202 8.28 18.54 -1.71
C PRO A 202 7.81 17.26 -1.03
N ASP A 203 8.27 17.06 0.21
CA ASP A 203 7.88 15.92 1.03
C ASP A 203 6.34 15.87 1.12
N VAL A 204 5.76 14.68 0.90
CA VAL A 204 4.30 14.49 0.98
C VAL A 204 3.92 14.53 2.45
N THR A 205 3.89 15.72 3.02
CA THR A 205 3.27 15.94 4.32
C THR A 205 1.80 15.58 4.16
N PRO A 206 1.26 14.61 4.94
CA PRO A 206 -0.16 14.35 4.92
C PRO A 206 -0.84 15.65 5.33
N LYS A 207 -1.55 16.31 4.40
CA LYS A 207 -2.55 17.29 4.80
C LYS A 207 -3.52 16.53 5.70
N ALA A 208 -3.51 16.86 7.00
CA ALA A 208 -4.52 16.40 7.91
C ALA A 208 -5.88 16.67 7.25
N CYS A 209 -6.70 15.63 7.11
CA CYS A 209 -8.09 15.81 6.73
C CYS A 209 -8.80 16.49 7.90
N ASN A 210 -8.63 17.80 8.02
CA ASN A 210 -9.44 18.64 8.90
C ASN A 210 -10.76 18.90 8.17
N SER A 211 -11.61 17.88 8.02
CA SER A 211 -13.03 18.15 7.81
C SER A 211 -13.61 18.53 9.16
N ALA A 212 -13.82 19.83 9.34
CA ALA A 212 -14.71 20.32 10.37
C ALA A 212 -16.02 19.53 10.30
N ILE A 213 -16.40 18.89 11.41
CA ILE A 213 -17.79 18.45 11.61
C ILE A 213 -18.60 19.74 11.78
N ALA A 214 -19.02 20.33 10.66
CA ALA A 214 -20.15 21.23 10.64
C ALA A 214 -21.40 20.36 10.56
N SER A 215 -21.99 20.09 11.73
CA SER A 215 -23.30 19.47 11.88
C SER A 215 -24.35 20.34 11.17
N SER A 216 -24.89 19.85 10.06
CA SER A 216 -26.06 20.44 9.42
C SER A 216 -27.32 20.00 10.16
N VAL A 217 -27.70 20.75 11.19
CA VAL A 217 -29.11 20.82 11.59
C VAL A 217 -29.71 22.03 10.88
N SER A 218 -30.24 21.80 9.68
CA SER A 218 -31.08 22.80 9.00
C SER A 218 -32.50 22.68 9.56
N ALA A 219 -32.90 23.63 10.40
CA ALA A 219 -34.31 24.03 10.53
C ALA A 219 -34.43 25.42 9.90
N GLY A 220 -35.24 25.50 8.84
CA GLY A 220 -35.33 26.69 7.99
C GLY A 220 -36.11 27.84 8.62
N ALA A 221 -35.89 29.02 8.06
CA ALA A 221 -36.88 30.07 7.96
C ALA A 221 -36.51 30.97 6.78
N GLU A 222 -37.52 31.26 5.97
CA GLU A 222 -37.45 31.87 4.66
C GLU A 222 -36.98 33.33 4.68
N ASP A 223 -36.31 33.72 3.60
CA ASP A 223 -35.94 35.08 3.25
C ASP A 223 -37.18 35.79 2.65
N LEU A 224 -37.71 36.78 3.36
CA LEU A 224 -38.63 37.77 2.81
C LEU A 224 -37.97 39.14 2.94
N GLY A 225 -37.39 39.58 1.83
CA GLY A 225 -36.92 40.95 1.68
C GLY A 225 -38.07 41.95 1.80
N ASN A 226 -37.81 43.06 2.48
CA ASN A 226 -38.16 44.37 1.95
C ASN A 226 -37.41 45.49 2.66
N SER A 227 -36.89 46.39 1.83
CA SER A 227 -36.38 47.71 2.16
C SER A 227 -37.45 48.57 2.82
N LEU A 228 -37.10 49.29 3.90
CA LEU A 228 -37.48 50.70 4.13
C LEU A 228 -36.83 51.22 5.42
N ALA A 229 -36.36 52.46 5.33
CA ALA A 229 -35.70 53.24 6.38
C ALA A 229 -36.52 53.33 7.69
N ILE A 230 -35.85 53.61 8.81
CA ILE A 230 -36.13 54.75 9.71
C ILE A 230 -35.14 54.78 10.90
N THR A 231 -34.73 56.00 11.17
CA THR A 231 -33.88 56.64 12.18
C THR A 231 -33.90 56.19 13.65
N ALA A 232 -32.72 56.31 14.27
CA ALA A 232 -32.38 57.07 15.50
C ALA A 232 -32.79 56.61 16.93
N LEU A 233 -31.74 56.63 17.77
CA LEU A 233 -31.63 57.17 19.13
C LEU A 233 -32.20 56.44 20.37
N SER A 234 -31.39 56.58 21.42
CA SER A 234 -31.68 56.63 22.86
C SER A 234 -31.69 55.34 23.69
N SER A 235 -30.55 55.12 24.35
CA SER A 235 -30.33 55.15 25.81
C SER A 235 -31.46 54.79 26.79
N ILE A 236 -31.01 54.16 27.89
CA ILE A 236 -31.52 54.20 29.28
C ILE A 236 -32.43 53.04 29.72
N LEU A 237 -31.83 52.25 30.63
CA LEU A 237 -32.31 51.70 31.92
C LEU A 237 -33.78 51.29 32.02
N VAL A 238 -34.02 50.16 32.71
CA VAL A 238 -34.68 50.11 34.04
C VAL A 238 -34.99 48.65 34.42
N LEU A 239 -34.46 48.25 35.59
CA LEU A 239 -35.04 47.43 36.67
C LEU A 239 -35.76 46.11 36.28
N SER A 240 -35.21 44.96 36.70
CA SER A 240 -35.41 44.31 38.01
C SER A 240 -36.65 43.42 38.13
N ARG A 241 -36.35 42.26 38.73
CA ARG A 241 -37.14 41.46 39.68
C ARG A 241 -38.10 40.37 39.17
N VAL A 242 -37.78 39.16 39.66
CA VAL A 242 -38.65 38.26 40.46
C VAL A 242 -39.72 37.51 39.68
N ILE A 243 -39.61 36.18 39.59
CA ILE A 243 -40.03 35.19 40.62
C ILE A 243 -38.98 34.07 40.63
#